data_AF-A0A8C9QS23-F1
#
_entry.id   AF-A0A8C9QS23-F1
#
_cell.length_a   1.000
_cell.length_b   1.000
_cell.length_c   1.000
_cell.angle_alpha   90.00
_cell.angle_beta   90.00
_cell.angle_gamma   90.00
#
_symmetry.space_group_name_H-M   'P 1'
#
loop_
_entity.id
_entity.type
_entity.pdbx_description
1 polymer ?
#
loop_
_entity_poly.entity_id
_entity_poly.type
_entity_poly.pdbx_seq_one_letter_code
_entity_poly.pdbx_strand_id
1 'polypeptide(L)'
;MDIYEEQKMVAIYGLVGQCRPRARVPKMLGTEGRLFILGYALAAIYAGPVANLQHNLNEVIASLGCTVEHQIKNARAAWRVSTAPLRAVFKDLLSSRASLKAETKNISTSFEDLDAQVNSEAGFVPEDASDSEETAQGAQASGAPRSRLHLSTQKMYELKTKLRCSWIREEQGERRRKKCPF
;
A
#
# COMPACT_ATOMS: atom_id res chain seq x y z
N MET A 1 -69.67 -15.38 -11.60
CA MET A 1 -69.97 -14.57 -10.41
C MET A 1 -70.98 -15.33 -9.58
N ASP A 2 -70.61 -15.71 -8.36
CA ASP A 2 -71.37 -16.61 -7.49
C ASP A 2 -72.41 -15.82 -6.68
N ILE A 3 -73.68 -16.03 -7.00
CA ILE A 3 -74.85 -15.30 -6.46
C ILE A 3 -75.05 -15.62 -4.95
N TYR A 4 -74.40 -16.67 -4.46
CA TYR A 4 -74.47 -17.12 -3.06
C TYR A 4 -73.64 -16.27 -2.08
N GLU A 5 -72.54 -15.65 -2.50
CA GLU A 5 -71.72 -14.80 -1.62
C GLU A 5 -72.36 -13.43 -1.35
N GLU A 6 -73.01 -12.86 -2.36
CA GLU A 6 -73.78 -11.60 -2.25
C GLU A 6 -74.95 -11.75 -1.26
N GLN A 7 -75.62 -12.91 -1.26
CA GLN A 7 -76.75 -13.17 -0.38
C GLN A 7 -76.31 -13.36 1.08
N LYS A 8 -75.10 -13.92 1.29
CA LYS A 8 -74.48 -14.06 2.62
C LYS A 8 -74.10 -12.71 3.20
N MET A 9 -73.56 -11.81 2.37
CA MET A 9 -73.28 -10.42 2.73
C MET A 9 -74.57 -9.69 3.14
N VAL A 10 -75.68 -9.83 2.41
CA VAL A 10 -76.94 -9.15 2.77
C VAL A 10 -77.54 -9.70 4.08
N ALA A 11 -77.45 -10.99 4.34
CA ALA A 11 -77.99 -11.61 5.56
C ALA A 11 -77.23 -11.20 6.84
N ILE A 12 -75.90 -11.04 6.76
CA ILE A 12 -75.08 -10.63 7.90
C ILE A 12 -75.34 -9.17 8.27
N TYR A 13 -75.69 -8.32 7.30
CA TYR A 13 -76.02 -6.91 7.55
C TYR A 13 -77.46 -6.69 8.06
N GLY A 14 -78.36 -7.66 7.88
CA GLY A 14 -79.77 -7.56 8.32
C GLY A 14 -80.03 -7.87 9.80
N LEU A 15 -79.08 -8.49 10.52
CA LEU A 15 -79.25 -8.94 11.90
C LEU A 15 -78.77 -7.95 12.97
N VAL A 16 -78.59 -6.67 12.63
CA VAL A 16 -78.24 -5.62 13.61
C VAL A 16 -79.41 -4.66 13.78
N GLY A 17 -80.57 -5.21 14.15
CA GLY A 17 -81.76 -4.47 14.51
C GLY A 17 -82.03 -4.53 16.02
N GLN A 18 -81.97 -3.36 16.67
CA GLN A 18 -82.58 -3.00 17.97
C GLN A 18 -81.80 -3.29 19.27
N CYS A 19 -81.02 -2.29 19.72
CA CYS A 19 -81.28 -1.58 21.00
C CYS A 19 -80.26 -0.46 21.27
N ARG A 20 -80.78 0.75 21.47
CA ARG A 20 -80.10 2.02 21.85
C ARG A 20 -78.98 2.46 20.90
N PRO A 21 -79.16 3.52 20.09
CA PRO A 21 -78.03 4.20 19.48
C PRO A 21 -77.32 4.96 20.59
N ARG A 22 -76.49 4.27 21.39
CA ARG A 22 -75.33 4.95 21.93
C ARG A 22 -74.58 5.34 20.67
N ALA A 23 -74.59 6.63 20.34
CA ALA A 23 -73.81 7.18 19.26
C ALA A 23 -72.35 6.84 19.54
N ARG A 24 -71.94 5.63 19.14
CA ARG A 24 -70.58 5.31 18.75
C ARG A 24 -70.41 6.02 17.42
N VAL A 25 -70.44 7.36 17.47
CA VAL A 25 -69.53 8.14 16.64
C VAL A 25 -68.20 7.45 16.90
N PRO A 26 -67.60 6.73 15.92
CA PRO A 26 -66.24 6.28 16.10
C PRO A 26 -65.53 7.55 16.52
N LYS A 27 -64.93 7.56 17.71
CA LYS A 27 -64.22 8.74 18.21
C LYS A 27 -63.03 8.92 17.27
N MET A 28 -63.27 9.49 16.09
CA MET A 28 -62.27 9.76 15.06
C MET A 28 -61.26 10.80 15.56
N LEU A 29 -61.54 11.44 16.69
CA LEU A 29 -60.63 12.32 17.44
C LEU A 29 -59.89 11.62 18.59
N GLY A 30 -60.09 10.31 18.82
CA GLY A 30 -59.30 9.52 19.77
C GLY A 30 -57.98 9.02 19.16
N THR A 31 -57.05 8.57 20.00
CA THR A 31 -55.74 8.02 19.58
C THR A 31 -55.85 6.88 18.57
N GLU A 32 -56.81 5.99 18.75
CA GLU A 32 -57.07 4.88 17.82
C GLU A 32 -57.61 5.35 16.47
N GLY A 33 -58.49 6.36 16.46
CA GLY A 33 -59.06 6.92 15.22
C GLY A 33 -58.02 7.58 14.32
N ARG A 34 -57.00 8.21 14.92
CA ARG A 34 -55.87 8.79 14.19
C ARG A 34 -55.04 7.73 13.48
N LEU A 35 -54.93 6.54 14.05
CA LEU A 35 -54.23 5.40 13.45
C LEU A 35 -54.95 4.90 12.20
N PHE A 36 -56.28 4.83 12.23
CA PHE A 36 -57.08 4.49 11.04
C PHE A 36 -56.99 5.57 9.95
N ILE A 37 -57.02 6.86 10.33
CA ILE A 37 -56.86 7.97 9.38
C ILE A 37 -55.46 7.96 8.76
N LEU A 38 -54.42 7.73 9.57
CA LEU A 38 -53.04 7.64 9.10
C LEU A 38 -52.85 6.44 8.16
N GLY A 39 -53.42 5.28 8.51
CA GLY A 39 -53.39 4.09 7.66
C GLY A 39 -54.11 4.30 6.33
N TYR A 40 -55.27 4.98 6.35
CA TYR A 40 -55.99 5.35 5.14
C TYR A 40 -55.20 6.36 4.28
N ALA A 41 -54.58 7.36 4.91
CA ALA A 41 -53.72 8.31 4.22
C ALA A 41 -52.50 7.62 3.59
N LEU A 42 -51.87 6.68 4.30
CA LEU A 42 -50.75 5.89 3.80
C LEU A 42 -51.16 5.03 2.60
N ALA A 43 -52.33 4.38 2.68
CA ALA A 43 -52.87 3.58 1.59
C ALA A 43 -53.19 4.45 0.37
N ALA A 44 -53.76 5.63 0.57
CA ALA A 44 -54.03 6.60 -0.50
C ALA A 44 -52.73 7.13 -1.16
N ILE A 45 -51.69 7.38 -0.36
CA ILE A 45 -50.38 7.81 -0.87
C ILE A 45 -49.70 6.68 -1.66
N TYR A 46 -49.80 5.44 -1.17
CA TYR A 46 -49.21 4.27 -1.82
C TYR A 46 -49.89 3.96 -3.17
N ALA A 47 -51.23 3.95 -3.20
CA ALA A 47 -52.00 3.65 -4.40
C ALA A 47 -52.01 4.79 -5.43
N GLY A 48 -51.80 6.05 -5.01
CA GLY A 48 -51.78 7.20 -5.90
C GLY A 48 -50.36 7.64 -6.29
N PRO A 49 -49.78 8.64 -5.61
CA PRO A 49 -48.49 9.23 -5.98
C PRO A 49 -47.35 8.21 -6.14
N VAL A 50 -47.24 7.24 -5.23
CA VAL A 50 -46.13 6.27 -5.23
C VAL A 50 -46.25 5.29 -6.40
N ALA A 51 -47.45 4.80 -6.71
CA ALA A 51 -47.68 3.93 -7.86
C ALA A 51 -47.34 4.63 -9.20
N ASN A 52 -47.68 5.91 -9.33
CA ASN A 52 -47.31 6.72 -10.50
C ASN A 52 -45.79 6.91 -10.62
N LEU A 53 -45.11 7.18 -9.50
CA LEU A 53 -43.64 7.26 -9.46
C LEU A 53 -42.99 5.93 -9.82
N GLN A 54 -43.48 4.81 -9.30
CA GLN A 54 -42.97 3.48 -9.64
C GLN A 54 -43.11 3.17 -11.12
N HIS A 55 -44.23 3.55 -11.74
CA HIS A 55 -44.43 3.37 -13.18
C HIS A 55 -43.38 4.13 -14.01
N ASN A 56 -43.12 5.40 -13.68
CA ASN A 56 -42.08 6.19 -14.34
C ASN A 56 -40.66 5.68 -14.03
N LEU A 57 -40.41 5.23 -12.80
CA LEU A 57 -39.10 4.70 -12.40
C LEU A 57 -38.74 3.41 -13.13
N ASN A 58 -39.70 2.55 -13.45
CA ASN A 58 -39.42 1.31 -14.19
C ASN A 58 -38.82 1.58 -15.58
N GLU A 59 -39.27 2.63 -16.27
CA GLU A 59 -38.74 3.03 -17.57
C GLU A 59 -37.35 3.69 -17.46
N VAL A 60 -37.12 4.47 -16.39
CA VAL A 60 -35.81 5.04 -16.07
C VAL A 60 -34.80 3.95 -15.68
N ILE A 61 -35.21 2.94 -14.90
CA ILE A 61 -34.36 1.80 -14.53
C ILE A 61 -34.02 0.96 -15.76
N ALA A 62 -34.99 0.73 -16.66
CA ALA A 62 -34.76 -0.01 -17.91
C ALA A 62 -33.77 0.73 -18.84
N SER A 63 -33.89 2.05 -18.97
CA SER A 63 -32.98 2.87 -19.80
C SER A 63 -31.59 3.05 -19.20
N LEU A 64 -31.49 3.16 -17.87
CA LEU A 64 -30.21 3.13 -17.14
C LEU A 64 -29.53 1.76 -17.27
N GLY A 65 -30.29 0.66 -17.21
CA GLY A 65 -29.80 -0.72 -17.38
C GLY A 65 -29.07 -0.94 -18.70
N CYS A 66 -29.65 -0.44 -19.81
CA CYS A 66 -29.03 -0.53 -21.14
C CYS A 66 -27.73 0.30 -21.24
N THR A 67 -27.69 1.46 -20.59
CA THR A 67 -26.52 2.35 -20.60
C THR A 67 -25.36 1.79 -19.78
N VAL A 68 -25.63 1.27 -18.58
CA VAL A 68 -24.58 0.70 -17.73
C VAL A 68 -24.05 -0.62 -18.28
N GLU A 69 -24.88 -1.44 -18.93
CA GLU A 69 -24.39 -2.68 -19.55
C GLU A 69 -23.41 -2.40 -20.69
N HIS A 70 -23.73 -1.41 -21.54
CA HIS A 70 -22.86 -1.01 -22.64
C HIS A 70 -21.54 -0.40 -22.11
N GLN A 71 -21.61 0.43 -21.07
CA GLN A 71 -20.42 0.99 -20.41
C GLN A 71 -19.55 -0.07 -19.75
N ILE A 72 -20.14 -1.08 -19.10
CA ILE A 72 -19.39 -2.19 -18.50
C ILE A 72 -18.70 -3.04 -19.57
N LYS A 73 -19.39 -3.32 -20.69
CA LYS A 73 -18.81 -4.09 -21.80
C LYS A 73 -17.63 -3.35 -22.43
N ASN A 74 -17.78 -2.07 -22.74
CA ASN A 74 -16.71 -1.28 -23.34
C ASN A 74 -15.54 -1.04 -22.36
N ALA A 75 -15.82 -0.74 -21.09
CA ALA A 75 -14.80 -0.58 -20.07
C ALA A 75 -14.02 -1.89 -19.83
N ARG A 76 -14.70 -3.04 -19.82
CA ARG A 76 -14.04 -4.36 -19.68
C ARG A 76 -13.17 -4.70 -20.88
N ALA A 77 -13.64 -4.39 -22.09
CA ALA A 77 -12.86 -4.58 -23.32
C ALA A 77 -11.61 -3.70 -23.32
N ALA A 78 -11.78 -2.39 -23.05
CA ALA A 78 -10.67 -1.45 -22.93
C ALA A 78 -9.69 -1.84 -21.83
N TRP A 79 -10.18 -2.24 -20.65
CA TRP A 79 -9.34 -2.70 -19.54
C TRP A 79 -8.54 -3.95 -19.90
N ARG A 80 -9.12 -4.92 -20.61
CA ARG A 80 -8.39 -6.11 -21.04
C ARG A 80 -7.26 -5.77 -22.00
N VAL A 81 -7.51 -4.90 -22.97
CA VAL A 81 -6.48 -4.45 -23.93
C VAL A 81 -5.38 -3.67 -23.20
N SER A 82 -5.74 -2.75 -22.30
CA SER A 82 -4.76 -1.95 -21.55
C SER A 82 -3.95 -2.76 -20.54
N THR A 83 -4.50 -3.84 -19.98
CA THR A 83 -3.79 -4.70 -19.00
C THR A 83 -3.08 -5.90 -19.64
N ALA A 84 -3.29 -6.18 -20.93
CA ALA A 84 -2.58 -7.22 -21.67
C ALA A 84 -1.04 -7.05 -21.66
N PRO A 85 -0.48 -5.87 -21.99
CA PRO A 85 0.98 -5.69 -22.00
C PRO A 85 1.59 -5.86 -20.60
N LEU A 86 0.93 -5.35 -19.55
CA LEU A 86 1.39 -5.54 -18.17
C LEU A 86 1.41 -7.02 -17.79
N ARG A 87 0.36 -7.79 -18.10
CA ARG A 87 0.36 -9.24 -17.85
C ARG A 87 1.48 -9.96 -18.60
N ALA A 88 1.75 -9.57 -19.84
CA ALA A 88 2.84 -10.16 -20.63
C ALA A 88 4.19 -9.89 -19.96
N VAL A 89 4.50 -8.64 -19.60
CA VAL A 89 5.74 -8.27 -18.91
C VAL A 89 5.88 -9.01 -17.58
N PHE A 90 4.83 -9.04 -16.75
CA PHE A 90 4.89 -9.78 -15.49
C PHE A 90 5.12 -11.26 -15.71
N LYS A 91 4.44 -11.88 -16.69
CA LYS A 91 4.64 -13.29 -17.03
C LYS A 91 6.06 -13.57 -17.50
N ASP A 92 6.62 -12.71 -18.33
CA ASP A 92 8.00 -12.84 -18.81
C ASP A 92 8.99 -12.73 -17.66
N LEU A 93 8.82 -11.74 -16.76
CA LEU A 93 9.61 -11.63 -15.53
C LEU A 93 9.47 -12.85 -14.61
N LEU A 94 8.27 -13.43 -14.49
CA LEU A 94 8.07 -14.66 -13.72
C LEU A 94 8.75 -15.86 -14.37
N SER A 95 8.74 -15.92 -15.71
CA SER A 95 9.36 -17.01 -16.47
C SER A 95 10.89 -16.94 -16.44
N SER A 96 11.45 -15.73 -16.48
CA SER A 96 12.88 -15.47 -16.47
C SER A 96 13.48 -15.39 -15.07
N ARG A 97 12.69 -15.64 -14.00
CA ARG A 97 13.13 -15.64 -12.59
C ARG A 97 14.43 -16.39 -12.36
N ALA A 98 14.56 -17.60 -12.93
CA ALA A 98 15.75 -18.42 -12.74
C ALA A 98 16.98 -17.80 -13.43
N SER A 99 16.81 -17.25 -14.64
CA SER A 99 17.85 -16.54 -15.38
C SER A 99 18.27 -15.25 -14.68
N LEU A 100 17.30 -14.41 -14.28
CA LEU A 100 17.56 -13.17 -13.52
C LEU A 100 18.26 -13.47 -12.20
N LYS A 101 17.81 -14.49 -11.46
CA LYS A 101 18.45 -14.90 -10.21
C LYS A 101 19.88 -15.41 -10.45
N ALA A 102 20.12 -16.13 -11.54
CA ALA A 102 21.45 -16.60 -11.92
C ALA A 102 22.37 -15.41 -12.27
N GLU A 103 21.89 -14.43 -13.03
CA GLU A 103 22.68 -13.24 -13.35
C GLU A 103 22.96 -12.36 -12.13
N THR A 104 21.98 -12.10 -11.27
CA THR A 104 22.22 -11.37 -10.01
C THR A 104 23.23 -12.10 -9.13
N LYS A 105 23.16 -13.44 -9.05
CA LYS A 105 24.13 -14.23 -8.30
C LYS A 105 25.52 -14.16 -8.93
N ASN A 106 25.62 -14.23 -10.26
CA ASN A 106 26.88 -14.14 -11.00
C ASN A 106 27.58 -12.77 -10.83
N ILE A 107 26.79 -11.70 -10.86
CA ILE A 107 27.27 -10.35 -10.58
C ILE A 107 27.73 -10.26 -9.11
N SER A 108 26.93 -10.78 -8.18
CA SER A 108 27.29 -10.77 -6.75
C SER A 108 28.58 -11.54 -6.47
N THR A 109 28.81 -12.68 -7.10
CA THR A 109 30.07 -13.45 -6.97
C THR A 109 31.25 -12.71 -7.59
N SER A 110 31.04 -11.95 -8.66
CA SER A 110 32.11 -11.12 -9.26
C SER A 110 32.56 -10.00 -8.32
N PHE A 111 31.68 -9.50 -7.45
CA PHE A 111 32.04 -8.52 -6.42
C PHE A 111 32.75 -9.15 -5.20
N GLU A 112 32.57 -10.45 -4.95
CA GLU A 112 33.22 -11.15 -3.83
C GLU A 112 34.74 -11.25 -4.05
N ASP A 113 35.17 -11.58 -5.27
CA ASP A 113 36.60 -11.61 -5.63
C ASP A 113 37.25 -10.22 -5.58
N LEU A 114 36.49 -9.17 -5.94
CA LEU A 114 36.94 -7.78 -5.83
C LEU A 114 37.03 -7.33 -4.36
N ASP A 115 36.05 -7.72 -3.55
CA ASP A 115 36.04 -7.43 -2.11
C ASP A 115 37.20 -8.14 -1.39
N ALA A 116 37.48 -9.40 -1.74
CA ALA A 116 38.62 -10.15 -1.23
C ALA A 116 39.96 -9.48 -1.57
N GLN A 117 40.11 -8.94 -2.78
CA GLN A 117 41.30 -8.20 -3.18
C GLN A 117 41.44 -6.88 -2.40
N VAL A 118 40.35 -6.12 -2.24
CA VAL A 118 40.37 -4.87 -1.47
C VAL A 118 40.66 -5.14 0.00
N ASN A 119 40.13 -6.21 0.57
CA ASN A 119 40.33 -6.61 1.96
C ASN A 119 41.68 -7.29 2.23
N SER A 120 42.38 -7.74 1.19
CA SER A 120 43.73 -8.26 1.31
C SER A 120 44.74 -7.17 1.69
N GLU A 121 45.94 -7.60 2.11
CA GLU A 121 47.12 -6.76 2.34
C GLU A 121 48.07 -6.76 1.12
N ALA A 122 47.68 -7.42 0.02
CA ALA A 122 48.54 -7.62 -1.14
C ALA A 122 48.87 -6.29 -1.85
N GLY A 123 50.16 -6.08 -2.18
CA GLY A 123 50.64 -4.88 -2.87
C GLY A 123 51.14 -3.74 -1.97
N PHE A 124 51.11 -3.91 -0.64
CA PHE A 124 51.73 -3.00 0.31
C PHE A 124 52.76 -3.74 1.17
N VAL A 125 54.05 -3.57 0.86
CA VAL A 125 55.14 -4.02 1.74
C VAL A 125 55.42 -2.89 2.73
N PRO A 126 55.26 -3.10 4.05
CA PRO A 126 55.70 -2.12 5.03
C PRO A 126 57.23 -1.95 4.90
N GLU A 127 57.71 -0.72 4.73
CA GLU A 127 59.15 -0.40 4.74
C GLU A 127 59.84 -0.86 6.05
N ASP A 128 59.07 -1.08 7.12
CA ASP A 128 59.57 -1.56 8.41
C ASP A 128 59.82 -3.09 8.46
N ALA A 129 59.52 -3.84 7.38
CA ALA A 129 59.67 -5.30 7.35
C ALA A 129 61.03 -5.78 6.80
N SER A 130 61.86 -4.88 6.25
CA SER A 130 63.15 -5.22 5.64
C SER A 130 64.38 -4.89 6.50
N ASP A 131 64.21 -4.41 7.73
CA ASP A 131 65.33 -4.08 8.65
C ASP A 131 65.31 -4.99 9.90
N SER A 132 65.16 -6.29 9.72
CA SER A 132 65.30 -7.26 10.82
C SER A 132 65.98 -8.53 10.38
N GLU A 133 67.13 -8.40 9.73
CA GLU A 133 68.22 -9.34 9.96
C GLU A 133 69.50 -8.54 10.26
N GLU A 134 70.17 -8.97 11.33
CA GLU A 134 71.49 -8.56 11.81
C GLU A 134 71.63 -7.41 12.84
N THR A 135 71.92 -7.87 14.07
CA THR A 135 72.89 -7.37 15.06
C THR A 135 72.41 -6.68 16.36
N ALA A 136 72.88 -7.28 17.46
CA ALA A 136 73.28 -6.68 18.74
C ALA A 136 72.19 -6.37 19.80
N GLN A 137 72.11 -7.30 20.75
CA GLN A 137 72.10 -7.08 22.21
C GLN A 137 71.97 -5.62 22.70
N GLY A 138 70.90 -5.31 23.42
CA GLY A 138 70.92 -4.23 24.42
C GLY A 138 69.62 -3.45 24.58
N ALA A 139 69.20 -3.31 25.84
CA ALA A 139 68.25 -2.34 26.40
C ALA A 139 66.73 -2.58 26.18
N GLN A 140 66.09 -2.83 27.33
CA GLN A 140 64.65 -2.76 27.54
C GLN A 140 64.10 -1.38 27.15
N ALA A 141 63.10 -1.35 26.27
CA ALA A 141 62.18 -0.23 26.15
C ALA A 141 60.77 -0.78 25.92
N SER A 142 59.84 -0.34 26.77
CA SER A 142 58.44 -0.76 26.86
C SER A 142 57.78 -1.04 25.51
N GLY A 143 57.45 -2.30 25.27
CA GLY A 143 56.62 -2.72 24.17
C GLY A 143 55.18 -2.25 24.39
N ALA A 144 54.78 -1.19 23.70
CA ALA A 144 53.35 -0.98 23.42
C ALA A 144 52.86 -2.21 22.64
N PRO A 145 51.69 -2.79 22.97
CA PRO A 145 51.14 -3.85 22.16
C PRO A 145 50.86 -3.23 20.79
N ARG A 146 51.70 -3.55 19.79
CA ARG A 146 51.39 -3.33 18.39
C ARG A 146 50.17 -4.20 18.11
N SER A 147 48.99 -3.64 18.36
CA SER A 147 47.76 -4.14 17.76
C SER A 147 48.04 -4.14 16.27
N ARG A 148 48.34 -5.32 15.70
CA ARG A 148 48.34 -5.51 14.26
C ARG A 148 46.88 -5.42 13.86
N LEU A 149 46.39 -4.18 13.82
CA LEU A 149 45.07 -3.86 13.36
C LEU A 149 45.09 -4.31 11.90
N HIS A 150 44.36 -5.38 11.60
CA HIS A 150 44.27 -5.91 10.25
C HIS A 150 43.57 -4.85 9.39
N LEU A 151 44.36 -4.04 8.68
CA LEU A 151 43.86 -3.01 7.78
C LEU A 151 43.82 -3.57 6.37
N SER A 152 42.68 -3.40 5.70
CA SER A 152 42.58 -3.63 4.26
C SER A 152 43.50 -2.69 3.48
N THR A 153 43.91 -3.08 2.27
CA THR A 153 44.70 -2.21 1.38
C THR A 153 44.06 -0.82 1.23
N GLN A 154 42.74 -0.75 1.03
CA GLN A 154 42.01 0.53 0.93
C GLN A 154 42.17 1.39 2.19
N LYS A 155 42.03 0.80 3.39
CA LYS A 155 42.20 1.51 4.66
C LYS A 155 43.65 1.96 4.84
N MET A 156 44.61 1.18 4.38
CA MET A 156 46.03 1.53 4.41
C MET A 156 46.35 2.73 3.50
N TYR A 157 45.86 2.74 2.25
CA TYR A 157 46.00 3.89 1.35
C TYR A 157 45.31 5.15 1.88
N GLU A 158 44.13 4.99 2.50
CA GLU A 158 43.42 6.08 3.15
C GLU A 158 44.27 6.70 4.28
N LEU A 159 44.85 5.85 5.14
CA LEU A 159 45.70 6.28 6.25
C LEU A 159 46.97 6.99 5.76
N LYS A 160 47.68 6.40 4.80
CA LYS A 160 48.92 6.97 4.21
C LYS A 160 48.65 8.34 3.57
N THR A 161 47.53 8.48 2.87
CA THR A 161 47.15 9.74 2.24
C THR A 161 46.82 10.80 3.29
N LYS A 162 46.05 10.44 4.33
CA LYS A 162 45.74 11.35 5.45
C LYS A 162 47.00 11.82 6.16
N LEU A 163 47.95 10.92 6.43
CA LEU A 163 49.22 11.24 7.07
C LEU A 163 50.13 12.12 6.19
N ARG A 164 50.16 11.89 4.87
CA ARG A 164 50.87 12.80 3.95
C ARG A 164 50.24 14.18 3.93
N CYS A 165 48.91 14.29 3.94
CA CYS A 165 48.23 15.58 3.98
C CYS A 165 48.49 16.34 5.29
N SER A 166 48.54 15.64 6.45
CA SER A 166 48.89 16.29 7.72
C SER A 166 50.34 16.76 7.73
N TRP A 167 51.27 15.93 7.26
CA TRP A 167 52.69 16.28 7.16
C TRP A 167 52.92 17.48 6.24
N ILE A 168 52.32 17.50 5.04
CA ILE A 168 52.41 18.66 4.13
C ILE A 168 51.83 19.91 4.79
N ARG A 169 50.71 19.81 5.52
CA ARG A 169 50.11 20.95 6.21
C ARG A 169 51.01 21.49 7.32
N GLU A 170 51.65 20.61 8.08
CA GLU A 170 52.63 20.96 9.12
C GLU A 170 53.89 21.58 8.51
N GLU A 171 54.44 20.98 7.45
CA GLU A 171 55.62 21.50 6.75
C GLU A 171 55.34 22.88 6.14
N GLN A 172 54.17 23.09 5.53
CA GLN A 172 53.75 24.39 5.01
C GLN A 172 53.49 25.40 6.14
N GLY A 173 52.96 24.96 7.27
CA GLY A 173 52.80 25.78 8.48
C GLY A 173 54.15 26.24 9.04
N GLU A 174 55.09 25.32 9.20
CA GLU A 174 56.47 25.55 9.65
C GLU A 174 57.21 26.47 8.67
N ARG A 175 57.06 26.25 7.36
CA ARG A 175 57.68 27.06 6.31
C ARG A 175 57.08 28.47 6.25
N ARG A 176 55.78 28.64 6.51
CA ARG A 176 55.13 29.97 6.68
C ARG A 176 55.62 30.66 7.96
N ARG A 177 55.77 29.93 9.06
CA ARG A 177 56.29 30.45 10.34
C ARG A 177 57.73 30.96 10.22
N LYS A 178 58.58 30.25 9.47
CA LYS A 178 59.96 30.68 9.17
C LYS A 178 60.05 31.87 8.19
N LYS A 179 59.01 32.10 7.37
CA LYS A 179 58.93 33.24 6.43
C LYS A 179 58.37 34.52 7.07
N CYS A 180 57.65 34.40 8.19
CA CYS A 180 57.18 35.53 8.98
C CYS A 180 57.78 35.42 10.40
N PRO A 181 59.05 35.82 10.61
CA PRO A 181 59.57 35.98 11.96
C PRO A 181 58.94 37.24 12.57
N PHE A 182 58.20 37.08 13.66
CA PHE A 182 58.07 38.14 14.66
C PHE A 182 59.19 37.94 15.68
#